data_AF-A0A7X4HC58-F1
#
_entry.id   AF-A0A7X4HC58-F1
#
_cell.length_a   1.000
_cell.length_b   1.000
_cell.length_c   1.000
_cell.angle_alpha   90.00
_cell.angle_beta   90.00
_cell.angle_gamma   90.00
#
_symmetry.space_group_name_H-M   'P 1'
#
loop_
_entity.id
_entity.type
_entity.pdbx_description
1 polymer ?
#
loop_
_entity_poly.entity_id
_entity_poly.type
_entity_poly.pdbx_seq_one_letter_code
_entity_poly.pdbx_strand_id
1 'polypeptide(L)'
;MVTSSAPTVREWQPAGGRHEHTLENAQIFSGHPSEEAALVPDEASSKTTLTARWQLPPEAQQGYWISCSYRDTALTMVRKLDRKYSTCMIRYKRNKGPPPGRLQTIECS
;
A
#
# COMPACT_ATOMS: atom_id res chain seq x y z
N MET A 1 -0.10 23.19 -13.08
CA MET A 1 -0.09 22.24 -11.95
C MET A 1 -1.51 22.19 -11.40
N VAL A 2 -2.17 21.04 -11.44
CA VAL A 2 -3.55 20.89 -10.94
C VAL A 2 -3.48 20.21 -9.58
N THR A 3 -3.57 21.00 -8.51
CA THR A 3 -3.68 20.48 -7.15
C THR A 3 -5.13 20.06 -6.94
N SER A 4 -5.40 18.76 -6.91
CA SER A 4 -6.72 18.24 -6.56
C SER A 4 -6.91 18.34 -5.05
N SER A 5 -7.62 19.37 -4.60
CA SER A 5 -8.14 19.44 -3.23
C SER A 5 -9.51 18.78 -3.21
N ALA A 6 -9.67 17.69 -2.46
CA ALA A 6 -10.99 17.13 -2.19
C ALA A 6 -11.86 18.20 -1.48
N PRO A 7 -13.12 18.41 -1.89
CA PRO A 7 -13.98 19.39 -1.26
C PRO A 7 -14.25 18.99 0.19
N THR A 8 -13.83 19.83 1.14
CA THR A 8 -14.24 19.72 2.54
C THR A 8 -15.61 20.37 2.68
N VAL A 9 -16.68 19.58 2.62
CA VAL A 9 -18.03 20.11 2.85
C VAL A 9 -18.17 20.41 4.34
N ARG A 10 -17.91 21.66 4.73
CA ARG A 10 -17.68 22.12 6.12
C ARG A 10 -18.87 21.93 7.07
N GLU A 11 -20.05 21.62 6.55
CA GLU A 11 -21.29 21.44 7.33
C GLU A 11 -21.79 19.99 7.37
N TRP A 12 -21.06 19.06 6.77
CA TRP A 12 -21.49 17.67 6.67
C TRP A 12 -20.77 16.85 7.73
N GLN A 13 -21.53 16.28 8.66
CA GLN A 13 -21.02 15.34 9.63
C GLN A 13 -21.16 13.91 9.08
N PRO A 14 -20.19 13.02 9.33
CA PRO A 14 -20.34 11.62 8.95
C PRO A 14 -21.54 11.02 9.69
N ALA A 15 -22.57 10.62 8.94
CA ALA A 15 -23.79 10.01 9.48
C ALA A 15 -23.61 8.54 9.94
N GLY A 16 -22.41 7.99 9.76
CA GLY A 16 -22.05 6.63 10.14
C GLY A 16 -21.33 5.87 9.03
N GLY A 17 -20.66 4.79 9.44
CA GLY A 17 -19.95 3.85 8.58
C GLY A 17 -19.45 2.71 9.46
N ARG A 18 -20.27 1.66 9.61
CA ARG A 18 -19.90 0.44 10.38
C ARG A 18 -19.14 -0.58 9.53
N HIS A 19 -18.79 -0.24 8.30
CA HIS A 19 -17.99 -1.12 7.47
C HIS A 19 -16.52 -0.86 7.78
N GLU A 20 -15.91 -1.79 8.51
CA GLU A 20 -14.46 -1.91 8.57
C GLU A 20 -13.97 -2.17 7.13
N HIS A 21 -13.57 -1.10 6.43
CA HIS A 21 -12.91 -1.25 5.15
C HIS A 21 -11.53 -1.86 5.41
N THR A 22 -11.36 -3.11 4.99
CA THR A 22 -10.09 -3.79 5.15
C THR A 22 -9.12 -3.26 4.11
N LEU A 23 -7.89 -2.95 4.55
CA LEU A 23 -6.76 -2.81 3.65
C LEU A 23 -6.74 -4.01 2.69
N GLU A 24 -6.74 -3.72 1.40
CA GLU A 24 -6.81 -4.74 0.36
C GLU A 24 -5.43 -5.04 -0.21
N ASN A 25 -4.71 -3.98 -0.56
CA ASN A 25 -3.45 -4.09 -1.26
C ASN A 25 -2.45 -3.07 -0.72
N ALA A 26 -1.18 -3.43 -0.79
CA ALA A 26 -0.09 -2.49 -0.61
C ALA A 26 0.98 -2.72 -1.66
N GLN A 27 1.56 -1.61 -2.13
CA GLN A 27 2.51 -1.59 -3.24
C GLN A 27 3.69 -0.68 -2.87
N ILE A 28 4.91 -1.12 -3.19
CA ILE A 28 6.13 -0.34 -2.98
C ILE A 28 6.52 0.37 -4.27
N PHE A 29 7.04 1.60 -4.16
CA PHE A 29 7.46 2.45 -5.28
C PHE A 29 8.85 3.03 -5.03
N SER A 30 9.64 3.23 -6.08
CA SER A 30 10.92 3.95 -6.05
C SER A 30 10.76 5.43 -6.42
N GLY A 31 9.77 6.08 -5.82
CA GLY A 31 9.30 7.43 -6.14
C GLY A 31 7.91 7.64 -5.56
N HIS A 32 7.35 8.85 -5.63
CA HIS A 32 5.98 9.05 -5.18
C HIS A 32 5.02 8.20 -6.04
N PRO A 33 3.94 7.59 -5.50
CA PRO A 33 3.05 6.74 -6.31
C PRO A 33 2.42 7.44 -7.53
N SER A 34 2.35 8.77 -7.55
CA SER A 34 1.92 9.54 -8.73
C SER A 34 2.92 9.55 -9.89
N GLU A 35 4.15 9.11 -9.65
CA GLU A 35 5.22 8.96 -10.66
C GLU A 35 5.19 7.55 -11.29
N GLU A 36 4.24 6.70 -10.88
CA GLU A 36 4.00 5.35 -11.42
C GLU A 36 5.21 4.40 -11.34
N ALA A 37 6.18 4.70 -10.47
CA ALA A 37 7.41 3.94 -10.28
C ALA A 37 7.23 2.69 -9.38
N ALA A 38 6.23 1.85 -9.67
CA ALA A 38 5.91 0.66 -8.88
C ALA A 38 7.01 -0.41 -9.00
N LEU A 39 7.43 -0.97 -7.87
CA LEU A 39 8.43 -2.03 -7.81
C LEU A 39 7.80 -3.42 -7.83
N VAL A 40 8.38 -4.32 -8.61
CA VAL A 40 8.03 -5.74 -8.56
C VAL A 40 8.69 -6.37 -7.32
N PRO A 41 7.98 -7.21 -6.55
CA PRO A 41 8.59 -7.93 -5.43
C PRO A 41 9.64 -8.92 -5.92
N ASP A 42 10.77 -9.03 -5.21
CA ASP A 42 11.85 -9.98 -5.49
C ASP A 42 11.41 -11.43 -5.24
N GLU A 43 10.56 -11.64 -4.23
CA GLU A 43 10.03 -12.95 -3.86
C GLU A 43 8.51 -12.90 -3.70
N ALA A 44 7.82 -13.86 -4.34
CA ALA A 44 6.41 -14.12 -4.17
C ALA A 44 6.17 -15.61 -3.90
N SER A 45 5.85 -15.99 -2.65
CA SER A 45 5.59 -17.39 -2.27
C SER A 45 4.08 -17.66 -2.14
N SER A 46 3.58 -18.80 -2.64
CA SER A 46 2.13 -19.06 -2.77
C SER A 46 1.55 -20.19 -1.91
N LYS A 47 2.34 -20.86 -1.05
CA LYS A 47 1.94 -22.16 -0.44
C LYS A 47 0.75 -22.09 0.54
N THR A 48 0.56 -20.99 1.27
CA THR A 48 -0.56 -20.82 2.22
C THR A 48 -0.84 -19.36 2.57
N THR A 49 0.22 -18.56 2.64
CA THR A 49 0.22 -17.10 2.75
C THR A 49 0.92 -16.57 1.51
N LEU A 50 0.32 -15.60 0.80
CA LEU A 50 1.04 -14.91 -0.26
C LEU A 50 1.95 -13.88 0.42
N THR A 51 3.25 -14.10 0.39
CA THR A 51 4.23 -13.15 0.92
C THR A 51 4.95 -12.52 -0.26
N ALA A 52 4.88 -11.19 -0.36
CA ALA A 52 5.63 -10.41 -1.31
C ALA A 52 6.75 -9.67 -0.56
N ARG A 53 8.00 -9.80 -1.02
CA ARG A 53 9.17 -9.17 -0.40
C ARG A 53 9.85 -8.25 -1.41
N TRP A 54 10.28 -7.08 -0.94
CA TRP A 54 11.09 -6.11 -1.66
C TRP A 54 12.37 -5.87 -0.89
N GLN A 55 13.50 -6.00 -1.57
CA GLN A 55 14.78 -5.45 -1.17
C GLN A 55 14.80 -3.98 -1.60
N LEU A 56 15.27 -3.11 -0.72
CA LEU A 56 15.27 -1.66 -0.90
C LEU A 56 16.72 -1.15 -0.88
N PRO A 57 17.44 -1.25 -2.00
CA PRO A 57 18.80 -0.74 -2.12
C PRO A 57 18.87 0.77 -1.79
N PRO A 58 19.92 1.26 -1.11
CA PRO A 58 20.00 2.65 -0.65
C PRO A 58 20.10 3.69 -1.78
N GLU A 59 20.29 3.26 -3.02
CA GLU A 59 20.56 4.12 -4.18
C GLU A 59 19.31 4.82 -4.74
N ALA A 60 18.10 4.53 -4.23
CA ALA A 60 16.88 5.21 -4.67
C ALA A 60 16.92 6.71 -4.32
N GLN A 61 17.28 7.55 -5.29
CA GLN A 61 17.47 9.00 -5.12
C GLN A 61 16.23 9.68 -4.52
N GLN A 62 15.05 9.32 -5.01
CA GLN A 62 13.76 9.86 -4.55
C GLN A 62 13.26 9.21 -3.24
N GLY A 63 13.90 8.12 -2.81
CA GLY A 63 13.51 7.26 -1.71
C GLY A 63 12.32 6.35 -2.06
N TYR A 64 12.04 5.40 -1.18
CA TYR A 64 10.93 4.47 -1.37
C TYR A 64 9.63 5.00 -0.77
N TRP A 65 8.53 4.60 -1.37
CA TRP A 65 7.18 4.90 -0.90
C TRP A 65 6.37 3.63 -0.84
N ILE A 66 5.38 3.62 0.05
CA ILE A 66 4.36 2.60 0.11
C ILE A 66 3.00 3.24 -0.15
N SER A 67 2.19 2.62 -1.01
CA SER A 67 0.77 2.91 -1.12
C SER A 67 -0.05 1.78 -0.50
N CYS A 68 -1.22 2.12 0.01
CA CYS A 68 -2.17 1.22 0.63
C CYS A 68 -3.57 1.56 0.12
N SER A 69 -4.26 0.61 -0.50
CA SER A 69 -5.64 0.80 -0.96
C SER A 69 -6.62 0.05 -0.08
N TYR A 70 -7.77 0.67 0.17
CA TYR A 70 -8.85 0.11 0.96
C TYR A 70 -9.90 -0.52 0.05
N ARG A 71 -10.32 -1.74 0.38
CA ARG A 71 -11.35 -2.47 -0.36
C ARG A 71 -12.65 -1.67 -0.42
N ASP A 72 -13.30 -1.67 -1.58
CA ASP A 72 -14.59 -1.02 -1.83
C ASP A 72 -14.56 0.49 -1.58
N THR A 73 -13.39 1.13 -1.72
CA THR A 73 -13.23 2.57 -1.62
C THR A 73 -12.28 3.09 -2.70
N ALA A 74 -12.36 4.39 -2.99
CA ALA A 74 -11.34 5.11 -3.75
C ALA A 74 -10.18 5.62 -2.88
N LEU A 75 -10.11 5.20 -1.60
CA LEU A 75 -9.13 5.71 -0.66
C LEU A 75 -7.79 4.99 -0.83
N THR A 76 -6.78 5.77 -1.20
CA THR A 76 -5.38 5.34 -1.22
C THR A 76 -4.58 6.17 -0.22
N MET A 77 -3.94 5.50 0.73
CA MET A 77 -2.97 6.13 1.62
C MET A 77 -1.57 5.94 1.05
N VAL A 78 -0.77 7.00 1.08
CA VAL A 78 0.62 6.98 0.62
C VAL A 78 1.54 7.46 1.74
N ARG A 79 2.69 6.81 1.90
CA ARG A 79 3.68 7.18 2.91
C ARG A 79 5.09 6.97 2.38
N LYS A 80 5.97 7.94 2.62
CA LYS A 80 7.39 7.80 2.37
C LYS A 80 8.01 6.85 3.39
N LEU A 81 8.80 5.89 2.94
CA LEU A 81 9.54 4.98 3.80
C LEU A 81 10.82 5.65 4.29
N ASP A 82 11.19 5.34 5.54
CA ASP A 82 12.47 5.77 6.11
C ASP A 82 13.62 5.10 5.33
N ARG A 83 14.69 5.85 5.06
CA ARG A 83 15.86 5.36 4.33
C ARG A 83 16.62 4.26 5.06
N LYS A 84 16.38 4.09 6.37
CA LYS A 84 16.95 2.98 7.14
C LYS A 84 16.37 1.62 6.75
N TYR A 85 15.19 1.59 6.13
CA TYR A 85 14.56 0.34 5.74
C TYR A 85 15.24 -0.24 4.51
N SER A 86 15.80 -1.43 4.68
CA SER A 86 16.50 -2.20 3.66
C SER A 86 15.61 -3.26 3.02
N THR A 87 14.50 -3.60 3.67
CA THR A 87 13.51 -4.55 3.17
C THR A 87 12.11 -4.10 3.55
N CYS A 88 11.14 -4.29 2.67
CA CYS A 88 9.73 -4.38 3.04
C CYS A 88 9.13 -5.74 2.66
N MET A 89 8.21 -6.21 3.49
CA MET A 89 7.49 -7.46 3.31
C MET A 89 6.01 -7.23 3.54
N ILE A 90 5.19 -7.73 2.63
CA ILE A 90 3.74 -7.68 2.70
C ILE A 90 3.22 -9.11 2.71
N ARG A 91 2.41 -9.43 3.71
CA ARG A 91 1.80 -10.75 3.87
C ARG A 91 0.30 -10.66 3.62
N TYR A 92 -0.20 -11.55 2.77
CA TYR A 92 -1.61 -11.71 2.47
C TYR A 92 -2.11 -13.08 2.94
N LYS A 93 -3.25 -13.07 3.64
CA LYS A 93 -4.00 -14.29 3.94
C LYS A 93 -4.73 -14.72 2.69
N ARG A 94 -4.47 -15.94 2.23
CA ARG A 94 -5.31 -16.56 1.20
C ARG A 94 -6.74 -16.64 1.73
N ASN A 95 -7.68 -16.08 0.98
CA ASN A 95 -9.11 -16.20 1.21
C ASN A 95 -9.77 -16.79 -0.05
N LYS A 96 -11.08 -17.06 -0.02
CA LYS A 96 -11.82 -17.57 -1.18
C LYS A 96 -12.01 -16.54 -2.31
N GLY A 97 -11.49 -15.32 -2.15
CA GLY A 97 -11.61 -14.24 -3.12
C GLY A 97 -10.47 -14.22 -4.14
N PRO A 98 -10.46 -13.24 -5.06
CA PRO A 98 -9.37 -13.06 -6.02
C PRO A 98 -8.02 -12.82 -5.31
N PRO A 99 -6.89 -13.34 -5.85
CA PRO A 99 -5.55 -13.01 -5.37
C PRO A 99 -5.28 -11.49 -5.44
N PRO A 100 -4.44 -10.93 -4.55
CA PRO A 100 -3.59 -11.60 -3.56
C PRO A 100 -4.28 -12.07 -2.27
N GLY A 101 -5.59 -11.88 -2.12
CA GLY A 101 -6.34 -12.22 -0.91
C GLY A 101 -6.49 -11.01 0.04
N ARG A 102 -6.54 -11.23 1.36
CA ARG A 102 -6.65 -10.14 2.35
C ARG A 102 -5.27 -9.77 2.89
N LEU A 103 -4.88 -8.51 2.81
CA LEU A 103 -3.66 -8.01 3.45
C LEU A 103 -3.72 -8.24 4.96
N GLN A 104 -2.66 -8.83 5.53
CA GLN A 104 -2.54 -9.05 6.98
C GLN A 104 -1.54 -8.10 7.62
N THR A 105 -0.35 -8.00 7.04
CA THR A 105 0.77 -7.30 7.69
C THR A 105 1.66 -6.65 6.65
N ILE A 106 2.16 -5.47 7.01
CA ILE A 106 3.21 -4.74 6.30
C ILE A 106 4.34 -4.53 7.31
N GLU A 107 5.52 -5.08 7.01
CA GLU A 107 6.72 -4.98 7.84
C GLU A 107 7.86 -4.41 7.00
N CYS A 108 8.48 -3.33 7.47
CA CYS A 108 9.68 -2.77 6.86
C CYS A 108 10.78 -2.67 7.92
N SER A 109 11.99 -3.11 7.57
CA SER A 109 13.15 -3.23 8.47
C SER A 109 14.43 -2.75 7.81
#